data_AF-A0A3A0BGE9-F1
#
_entry.id   AF-A0A3A0BGE9-F1
#
_cell.length_a   1.000
_cell.length_b   1.000
_cell.length_c   1.000
_cell.angle_alpha   90.00
_cell.angle_beta   90.00
_cell.angle_gamma   90.00
#
_symmetry.space_group_name_H-M   'P 1'
#
loop_
_entity.id
_entity.type
_entity.pdbx_description
1 polymer ?
#
loop_
_entity_poly.entity_id
_entity_poly.type
_entity_poly.pdbx_seq_one_letter_code
_entity_poly.pdbx_strand_id
1 'polypeptide(L)' 'MLKFACKDTGVDCDFVATGETVEEIKEKAFAHAGVVHAEILNSMTDEQKADLAKTLEANIKPA' A
#
# COMPACT_ATOMS: atom_id res chain seq x y z
N MET A 1 0.85 -4.64 -16.64
CA MET A 1 1.07 -5.11 -15.26
C MET A 1 1.98 -4.19 -14.47
N LEU A 2 1.48 -3.80 -13.30
CA LEU A 2 2.08 -2.95 -12.29
C LEU A 2 2.41 -3.77 -11.04
N LYS A 3 3.27 -3.23 -10.19
CA LYS A 3 3.69 -3.84 -8.93
C LYS A 3 3.92 -2.78 -7.85
N PHE A 4 3.61 -3.14 -6.61
CA PHE A 4 3.98 -2.43 -5.40
C PHE A 4 4.57 -3.41 -4.40
N ALA A 5 5.66 -3.03 -3.72
CA ALA A 5 6.23 -3.79 -2.63
C ALA A 5 6.37 -2.89 -1.40
N CYS A 6 5.92 -3.36 -0.24
CA CYS A 6 6.00 -2.58 1.00
C CYS A 6 7.44 -2.18 1.34
N LYS A 7 8.43 -3.04 1.07
CA LYS A 7 9.85 -2.70 1.26
C LYS A 7 10.31 -1.47 0.48
N ASP A 8 9.67 -1.17 -0.65
CA ASP A 8 10.02 0.01 -1.46
C ASP A 8 9.62 1.33 -0.75
N THR A 9 8.72 1.27 0.24
CA THR A 9 8.36 2.42 1.07
C THR A 9 9.17 2.50 2.37
N GLY A 10 10.20 1.65 2.53
CA GLY A 10 11.06 1.62 3.71
C GLY A 10 10.48 0.92 4.94
N VAL A 11 9.38 0.16 4.78
CA VAL A 11 8.83 -0.66 5.87
C VAL A 11 9.38 -2.09 5.79
N ASP A 12 9.57 -2.71 6.96
CA ASP A 12 9.96 -4.13 7.04
C ASP A 12 8.71 -5.03 6.90
N CYS A 13 8.22 -5.15 5.67
CA CYS A 13 7.10 -6.01 5.31
C CYS A 13 7.32 -6.63 3.92
N ASP A 14 7.22 -7.96 3.84
CA ASP A 14 7.43 -8.75 2.60
C ASP A 14 6.25 -8.69 1.61
N PHE A 15 5.19 -7.95 1.92
CA PHE A 15 4.02 -7.89 1.05
C PHE A 15 4.32 -7.26 -0.30
N VAL A 16 3.81 -7.90 -1.34
CA VAL A 16 3.88 -7.45 -2.72
C VAL A 16 2.49 -7.57 -3.35
N ALA A 17 2.03 -6.50 -3.98
CA ALA A 17 0.83 -6.49 -4.81
C ALA A 17 1.21 -6.33 -6.28
N THR A 18 0.51 -7.05 -7.16
CA THR A 18 0.55 -6.86 -8.61
C THR A 18 -0.86 -6.64 -9.14
N GLY A 19 -1.01 -5.95 -10.28
CA GLY A 19 -2.30 -5.65 -10.88
C GLY A 19 -2.17 -4.99 -12.26
N GLU A 20 -3.28 -4.81 -12.95
CA GLU A 20 -3.28 -4.09 -14.24
C GLU A 20 -3.47 -2.59 -14.07
N THR A 21 -4.07 -2.16 -12.96
CA THR A 21 -4.34 -0.75 -12.65
C THR A 21 -3.77 -0.33 -11.30
N VAL A 22 -3.56 0.98 -11.14
CA VAL A 22 -3.18 1.57 -9.86
C VAL A 22 -4.25 1.31 -8.79
N GLU A 23 -5.53 1.39 -9.16
CA GLU A 23 -6.68 1.13 -8.29
C GLU A 23 -6.59 -0.28 -7.66
N GLU A 24 -6.36 -1.31 -8.48
CA GLU A 24 -6.23 -2.71 -8.01
C GLU A 24 -5.06 -2.89 -7.03
N ILE A 25 -3.94 -2.23 -7.29
CA ILE A 25 -2.77 -2.30 -6.41
C ILE A 25 -3.08 -1.66 -5.06
N LYS A 26 -3.71 -0.47 -5.08
CA LYS A 26 -4.14 0.22 -3.86
C LYS A 26 -5.10 -0.64 -3.05
N GLU A 27 -6.12 -1.19 -3.68
CA GLU A 27 -7.10 -2.06 -3.01
C GLU A 27 -6.42 -3.24 -2.33
N LYS A 28 -5.53 -3.95 -3.04
CA LYS A 28 -4.78 -5.09 -2.48
C LYS A 28 -3.89 -4.69 -1.30
N ALA A 29 -3.17 -3.57 -1.41
CA ALA A 29 -2.30 -3.09 -0.36
C ALA A 29 -3.06 -2.58 0.87
N PHE A 30 -4.18 -1.87 0.70
CA PHE A 30 -5.04 -1.47 1.81
C PHE A 30 -5.76 -2.66 2.46
N ALA A 31 -6.20 -3.65 1.68
CA ALA A 31 -6.76 -4.88 2.22
C ALA A 31 -5.72 -5.64 3.06
N HIS A 32 -4.48 -5.75 2.58
CA HIS A 32 -3.38 -6.34 3.34
C HIS A 32 -3.12 -5.56 4.63
N ALA A 33 -2.94 -4.24 4.54
CA ALA A 33 -2.64 -3.42 5.69
C ALA A 33 -3.80 -3.44 6.71
N GLY A 34 -5.06 -3.51 6.27
CA GLY A 34 -6.23 -3.63 7.14
C GLY A 34 -6.33 -4.97 7.91
N VAL A 35 -5.59 -6.00 7.48
CA VAL A 35 -5.54 -7.30 8.16
C VAL A 35 -4.25 -7.45 8.97
N VAL A 36 -3.10 -7.16 8.36
CA VAL A 36 -1.76 -7.42 8.94
C VAL A 36 -1.27 -6.24 9.79
N HIS A 37 -1.69 -5.02 9.45
CA HIS A 37 -1.28 -3.78 10.11
C HIS A 37 -2.48 -3.00 10.63
N ALA A 38 -3.56 -3.70 11.01
CA ALA A 38 -4.85 -3.12 11.37
C ALA A 38 -4.73 -2.07 12.49
N GLU A 39 -3.91 -2.32 13.52
CA GLU A 39 -3.70 -1.39 14.63
C GLU A 39 -3.08 -0.06 14.16
N ILE A 40 -2.13 -0.11 13.23
CA ILE A 40 -1.50 1.09 12.64
C ILE A 40 -2.54 1.86 11.83
N LEU A 41 -3.27 1.17 10.95
CA LEU A 41 -4.27 1.76 10.07
C LEU A 41 -5.43 2.40 10.84
N ASN A 42 -5.87 1.76 11.93
CA ASN A 42 -6.92 2.28 12.81
C ASN A 42 -6.46 3.46 13.67
N SER A 43 -5.15 3.57 13.93
CA SER A 43 -4.56 4.70 14.68
C SER A 43 -4.28 5.92 13.80
N MET A 44 -4.36 5.80 12.48
CA MET A 44 -4.15 6.90 11.54
C MET A 44 -5.37 7.80 11.41
N THR A 45 -5.12 9.11 11.35
CA THR A 45 -6.12 10.10 10.91
C THR A 45 -6.43 9.95 9.42
N ASP A 46 -7.51 10.58 8.95
CA ASP A 46 -7.85 10.56 7.53
C ASP A 46 -6.78 11.22 6.66
N GLU A 47 -6.11 12.27 7.17
CA GLU A 47 -4.98 12.91 6.50
C GLU A 47 -3.79 11.96 6.36
N GLN A 48 -3.45 11.23 7.43
CA GLN A 48 -2.38 10.23 7.41
C GLN A 48 -2.70 9.06 6.44
N LYS A 49 -3.97 8.65 6.35
CA LYS A 49 -4.40 7.64 5.37
C LYS A 49 -4.31 8.15 3.93
N ALA A 50 -4.65 9.42 3.70
CA ALA A 50 -4.50 10.04 2.39
C ALA A 50 -3.02 10.13 1.97
N ASP A 51 -2.13 10.48 2.88
CA ASP A 51 -0.68 10.53 2.61
C ASP A 51 -0.07 9.13 2.43
N LEU A 52 -0.57 8.12 3.15
CA LEU A 52 -0.24 6.72 2.89
C LEU A 52 -0.66 6.30 1.48
N ALA A 53 -1.86 6.68 1.02
CA ALA A 53 -2.33 6.39 -0.33
C ALA A 53 -1.42 7.02 -1.40
N LYS A 54 -1.00 8.28 -1.22
CA LYS A 54 -0.06 8.95 -2.12
C LYS A 54 1.31 8.27 -2.13
N THR A 55 1.80 7.87 -0.96
CA THR A 55 3.09 7.17 -0.82
C THR A 55 3.06 5.83 -1.55
N LEU A 56 1.96 5.09 -1.40
CA LEU A 56 1.74 3.84 -2.12
C LEU A 56 1.75 4.07 -3.63
N GLU A 57 0.94 5.01 -4.13
CA GLU A 57 0.86 5.35 -5.56
C GLU A 57 2.22 5.74 -6.16
N ALA A 58 2.98 6.58 -5.45
CA ALA A 58 4.29 7.04 -5.87
C ALA A 58 5.34 5.91 -5.98
N ASN A 59 5.09 4.77 -5.32
CA ASN A 59 5.96 3.60 -5.32
C ASN A 59 5.45 2.45 -6.20
N ILE A 60 4.34 2.65 -6.92
CA ILE A 60 3.90 1.70 -7.94
C ILE A 60 4.84 1.77 -9.13
N LYS A 61 5.34 0.62 -9.57
CA LYS A 61 6.29 0.48 -10.67
C LYS A 61 5.76 -0.50 -11.71
N PRO A 62 6.24 -0.45 -12.96
CA PRO A 62 6.06 -1.56 -13.89
C PRO A 62 6.56 -2.87 -13.25
N ALA A 63 5.79 -3.95 -13.43
CA ALA A 63 6.09 -5.27 -12.86
C ALA A 63 7.29 -5.95 -13.54
#